data_AF-A0A1V5P2Q5-F1
#
_entry.id   AF-A0A1V5P2Q5-F1
#
_cell.length_a   1.000
_cell.length_b   1.000
_cell.length_c   1.000
_cell.angle_alpha   90.00
_cell.angle_beta   90.00
_cell.angle_gamma   90.00
#
_symmetry.space_group_name_H-M   'P 1'
#
loop_
_entity.id
_entity.type
_entity.pdbx_description
1 polymer ?
#
loop_
_entity_poly.entity_id
_entity_poly.type
_entity_poly.pdbx_seq_one_letter_code
_entity_poly.pdbx_strand_id
1 'polypeptide(L)'
;MLLFNSNFVVISFDYYFEEFEQQYHLEVERQGLPLDLYTDRVLEPEMTEADIPALLSIIEGRERVWLIYSHNDYTDPHGLIPQTLDSQLKLDRMRDFHGGTVRLYIAP
;
A
#
# COMPACT_ATOMS: atom_id res chain seq x y z
N MET A 1 5.23 0.98 7.63
CA MET A 1 4.80 0.01 6.62
C MET A 1 4.50 0.72 5.31
N LEU A 2 4.78 0.03 4.19
CA LEU A 2 4.37 0.39 2.83
C LEU A 2 3.27 -0.57 2.38
N LEU A 3 2.17 -0.01 1.88
CA LEU A 3 1.06 -0.73 1.28
C LEU A 3 1.09 -0.55 -0.24
N PHE A 4 0.84 -1.64 -0.97
CA PHE A 4 0.77 -1.64 -2.43
C PHE A 4 -0.57 -2.19 -2.87
N ASN A 5 -1.33 -1.42 -3.65
CA ASN A 5 -2.57 -1.92 -4.27
C ASN A 5 -2.30 -2.63 -5.60
N SER A 6 -1.09 -2.52 -6.16
CA SER A 6 -0.66 -3.18 -7.38
C SER A 6 0.59 -3.98 -7.09
N ASN A 7 0.50 -5.30 -7.25
CA ASN A 7 1.57 -6.24 -6.98
C ASN A 7 2.68 -6.14 -8.05
N PHE A 8 2.36 -5.74 -9.28
CA PHE A 8 3.37 -5.44 -10.30
C PHE A 8 4.31 -4.30 -9.92
N VAL A 9 3.83 -3.31 -9.16
CA VAL A 9 4.67 -2.20 -8.71
C VAL A 9 5.70 -2.64 -7.67
N VAL A 10 5.39 -3.67 -6.86
CA VAL A 10 6.28 -4.19 -5.81
C VAL A 10 7.65 -4.57 -6.37
N ILE A 11 7.68 -5.30 -7.50
CA ILE A 11 8.92 -5.79 -8.12
C ILE A 11 9.85 -4.63 -8.50
N SER A 12 9.30 -3.62 -9.18
CA SER A 12 10.09 -2.47 -9.62
C SER A 12 10.49 -1.60 -8.43
N PHE A 13 9.58 -1.42 -7.46
CA PHE A 13 9.88 -0.69 -6.24
C PHE A 13 11.05 -1.31 -5.48
N ASP A 14 11.01 -2.63 -5.24
CA ASP A 14 12.05 -3.35 -4.50
C ASP A 14 13.41 -3.23 -5.18
N TYR A 15 13.46 -3.37 -6.51
CA TYR A 15 14.71 -3.24 -7.26
C TYR A 15 15.41 -1.89 -7.05
N TYR A 16 14.67 -0.78 -7.04
CA TYR A 16 15.26 0.55 -6.82
C TYR A 16 15.42 0.91 -5.36
N PHE A 17 14.56 0.39 -4.48
CA PHE A 17 14.56 0.74 -3.06
C PHE A 17 15.64 -0.01 -2.26
N GLU A 18 16.13 -1.15 -2.77
CA GLU A 18 17.18 -1.95 -2.14
C GLU A 18 18.43 -1.12 -1.80
N GLU A 19 18.89 -0.24 -2.71
CA GLU A 19 20.05 0.63 -2.47
C GLU A 19 19.82 1.56 -1.26
N PHE A 20 18.60 2.10 -1.13
CA PHE A 20 18.24 2.99 -0.02
C PHE A 20 18.14 2.22 1.30
N GLU A 21 17.59 1.01 1.29
CA GLU A 21 17.56 0.18 2.50
C GLU A 21 18.96 -0.12 3.02
N GLN A 22 19.88 -0.44 2.12
CA GLN A 22 21.28 -0.68 2.47
C GLN A 22 21.97 0.59 2.95
N GLN A 23 21.84 1.69 2.22
CA GLN A 23 22.52 2.96 2.52
C GLN A 23 22.06 3.56 3.86
N TYR A 24 20.76 3.49 4.15
CA TYR A 24 20.15 4.14 5.32
C TYR A 24 19.80 3.15 6.44
N HIS A 25 20.16 1.87 6.29
CA HIS A 25 19.85 0.80 7.23
C HIS A 25 18.35 0.77 7.60
N LEU A 26 17.50 0.86 6.58
CA LEU A 26 16.05 0.88 6.77
C LEU A 26 15.51 -0.54 6.81
N GLU A 27 14.73 -0.84 7.84
CA GLU A 27 13.87 -2.02 7.87
C GLU A 27 12.43 -1.57 7.61
N VAL A 28 11.91 -1.92 6.43
CA VAL A 28 10.59 -1.46 5.99
C VAL A 28 9.70 -2.65 5.69
N GLU A 29 8.68 -2.82 6.52
CA GLU A 29 7.60 -3.77 6.25
C GLU A 29 6.79 -3.34 5.01
N ARG A 30 6.56 -4.28 4.11
CA ARG A 30 5.81 -4.13 2.86
C ARG A 30 4.66 -5.13 2.85
N GLN A 31 3.53 -4.72 2.31
CA GLN A 31 2.34 -5.57 2.22
C GLN A 31 1.54 -5.22 0.96
N GLY A 32 1.30 -6.20 0.10
CA GLY A 32 0.34 -6.11 -1.01
C GLY A 32 -1.11 -6.21 -0.54
N LEU A 33 -2.02 -5.60 -1.30
CA LEU A 33 -3.46 -5.53 -1.01
C LEU A 33 -4.30 -5.88 -2.25
N PRO A 34 -5.42 -6.61 -2.08
CA PRO A 34 -5.79 -7.35 -0.86
C PRO A 34 -4.90 -8.58 -0.59
N LEU A 35 -4.17 -9.05 -1.59
CA LEU A 35 -3.25 -10.20 -1.49
C LEU A 35 -1.83 -9.76 -1.86
N ASP A 36 -0.83 -10.37 -1.24
CA ASP A 36 0.56 -10.01 -1.45
C ASP A 36 1.24 -10.89 -2.51
N LEU A 37 2.07 -10.25 -3.35
CA LEU A 37 2.73 -10.91 -4.47
C LEU A 37 3.59 -12.10 -4.01
N TYR A 38 4.32 -11.96 -2.91
CA TYR A 38 5.32 -12.95 -2.50
C TYR A 38 4.68 -14.08 -1.69
N THR A 39 3.68 -13.78 -0.87
CA THR A 39 3.00 -14.81 -0.06
C THR A 39 1.88 -15.51 -0.84
N ASP A 40 1.00 -14.75 -1.49
CA ASP A 40 -0.21 -15.28 -2.12
C ASP A 40 -0.01 -15.58 -3.61
N ARG A 41 1.00 -14.96 -4.25
CA ARG A 41 1.39 -15.20 -5.65
C ARG A 41 0.28 -14.89 -6.64
N VAL A 42 -0.58 -13.93 -6.31
CA VAL A 42 -1.60 -13.38 -7.20
C VAL A 42 -1.07 -12.08 -7.82
N LEU A 43 -1.13 -11.98 -9.14
CA LEU A 43 -0.41 -10.93 -9.86
C LEU A 43 -1.01 -9.53 -9.71
N GLU A 44 -2.32 -9.37 -9.79
CA GLU A 44 -3.04 -8.10 -9.61
C GLU A 44 -4.44 -8.42 -9.06
N PRO A 45 -4.56 -8.73 -7.76
CA PRO A 45 -5.86 -8.96 -7.13
C PRO A 45 -6.69 -7.67 -7.12
N GLU A 46 -8.00 -7.79 -7.36
CA GLU A 46 -8.94 -6.68 -7.19
C GLU A 46 -9.37 -6.60 -5.72
N MET A 47 -9.33 -5.41 -5.13
CA MET A 47 -9.85 -5.13 -3.80
C MET A 47 -11.38 -5.16 -3.80
N THR A 48 -11.97 -5.95 -2.91
CA THR A 48 -13.42 -6.03 -2.72
C THR A 48 -13.83 -5.65 -1.30
N GLU A 49 -15.14 -5.45 -1.06
CA GLU A 49 -15.66 -5.18 0.28
C GLU A 49 -15.35 -6.30 1.29
N ALA A 50 -15.24 -7.54 0.82
CA ALA A 50 -14.91 -8.70 1.66
C ALA A 50 -13.49 -8.63 2.24
N ASP A 51 -12.60 -7.84 1.62
CA ASP A 51 -11.20 -7.70 2.02
C ASP A 51 -10.99 -6.57 3.03
N ILE A 52 -12.00 -5.69 3.23
CA ILE A 52 -11.93 -4.56 4.16
C ILE A 52 -11.55 -5.00 5.59
N PRO A 53 -12.14 -6.07 6.17
CA PRO A 53 -11.75 -6.53 7.51
C PRO A 53 -10.27 -6.92 7.60
N ALA A 54 -9.70 -7.52 6.55
CA ALA A 54 -8.29 -7.87 6.52
C ALA A 54 -7.41 -6.60 6.45
N LEU A 55 -7.77 -5.62 5.62
CA LEU A 55 -7.09 -4.32 5.57
C LEU A 55 -7.13 -3.60 6.93
N LEU A 56 -8.28 -3.60 7.61
CA LEU A 56 -8.42 -3.02 8.95
C LEU A 56 -7.49 -3.71 9.95
N SER A 57 -7.41 -5.04 9.93
CA SER A 57 -6.49 -5.79 10.79
C SER A 57 -5.03 -5.50 10.45
N ILE A 58 -4.68 -5.36 9.17
CA ILE A 58 -3.34 -5.01 8.73
C ILE A 58 -2.93 -3.66 9.31
N ILE A 59 -3.79 -2.65 9.35
CA ILE A 59 -3.43 -1.29 9.80
C ILE A 59 -3.65 -1.03 11.29
N GLU A 60 -4.22 -1.98 12.01
CA GLU A 60 -4.52 -1.84 13.44
C GLU A 60 -3.27 -1.50 14.24
N GLY A 61 -3.36 -0.47 15.10
CA GLY A 61 -2.26 -0.04 15.98
C GLY A 61 -1.07 0.62 15.27
N ARG A 62 -1.13 0.85 13.95
CA ARG A 62 -0.03 1.47 13.22
C ARG A 62 -0.03 2.99 13.36
N GLU A 63 1.09 3.53 13.82
CA GLU A 63 1.29 4.98 13.90
C GLU A 63 1.49 5.65 12.54
N ARG A 64 2.00 4.89 11.55
CA ARG A 64 2.35 5.42 10.23
C ARG A 64 2.27 4.38 9.12
N VAL A 65 1.55 4.72 8.07
CA VAL A 65 1.35 3.89 6.87
C VAL A 65 1.57 4.71 5.62
N TRP A 66 2.34 4.19 4.67
CA TRP A 66 2.43 4.76 3.33
C TRP A 66 1.62 3.88 2.37
N LEU A 67 0.80 4.49 1.53
CA LEU A 67 0.15 3.82 0.41
C LEU A 67 0.82 4.24 -0.89
N ILE A 68 1.38 3.27 -1.61
CA ILE A 68 1.83 3.41 -2.99
C ILE A 68 0.63 3.01 -3.85
N TYR A 69 -0.10 4.03 -4.34
CA TYR A 69 -1.38 3.85 -5.02
C TYR A 69 -1.23 4.05 -6.53
N SER A 70 -1.47 3.01 -7.32
CA SER A 70 -1.36 3.06 -8.79
C SER A 70 -2.26 2.01 -9.41
N HIS A 71 -2.55 2.11 -10.71
CA HIS A 71 -3.34 1.08 -11.42
C HIS A 71 -4.70 0.75 -10.77
N ASN A 72 -5.22 1.69 -9.98
CA ASN A 72 -6.43 1.50 -9.18
C ASN A 72 -7.67 1.29 -10.05
N ASP A 73 -7.63 1.66 -11.33
CA ASP A 73 -8.74 1.44 -12.27
C ASP A 73 -9.15 -0.04 -12.38
N TYR A 74 -8.25 -0.97 -12.05
CA TYR A 74 -8.55 -2.41 -12.06
C TYR A 74 -8.11 -3.18 -10.80
N THR A 75 -7.29 -2.62 -9.92
CA THR A 75 -6.96 -3.26 -8.63
C THR A 75 -7.75 -2.72 -7.44
N ASP A 76 -8.33 -1.51 -7.55
CA ASP A 76 -9.19 -0.92 -6.52
C ASP A 76 -10.22 0.03 -7.16
N PRO A 77 -11.07 -0.48 -8.08
CA PRO A 77 -11.92 0.35 -8.94
C PRO A 77 -12.94 1.19 -8.15
N HIS A 78 -13.25 0.77 -6.93
CA HIS A 78 -14.16 1.46 -6.02
C HIS A 78 -13.43 2.33 -4.98
N GLY A 79 -12.10 2.38 -5.01
CA GLY A 79 -11.30 3.19 -4.09
C GLY A 79 -11.43 2.77 -2.63
N LEU A 80 -11.64 1.49 -2.36
CA LEU A 80 -11.90 0.94 -1.03
C LEU A 80 -10.68 1.06 -0.11
N ILE A 81 -9.47 0.93 -0.66
CA ILE A 81 -8.23 1.02 0.12
C ILE A 81 -8.07 2.42 0.75
N PRO A 82 -8.02 3.52 -0.03
CA PRO A 82 -7.89 4.85 0.56
C PRO A 82 -9.09 5.21 1.43
N GLN A 83 -10.32 4.83 1.07
CA GLN A 83 -11.50 5.08 1.92
C GLN A 83 -11.38 4.39 3.29
N THR A 84 -10.89 3.16 3.32
CA THR A 84 -10.68 2.42 4.57
C THR A 84 -9.58 3.08 5.40
N LEU A 85 -8.46 3.48 4.78
CA LEU A 85 -7.38 4.20 5.47
C LEU A 85 -7.85 5.55 6.02
N ASP A 86 -8.57 6.34 5.22
CA ASP A 86 -9.12 7.65 5.62
C ASP A 86 -10.11 7.53 6.80
N SER A 87 -10.73 6.35 7.00
CA SER A 87 -11.64 6.09 8.13
C SER A 87 -10.95 5.80 9.46
N GLN A 88 -9.69 5.33 9.43
CA GLN A 88 -8.94 4.91 10.62
C GLN A 88 -7.74 5.80 10.93
N LEU A 89 -7.18 6.46 9.92
CA LEU A 89 -5.94 7.22 9.98
C LEU A 89 -6.14 8.60 9.36
N LYS A 90 -5.28 9.54 9.73
CA LYS A 90 -5.26 10.88 9.14
C LYS A 90 -4.28 10.93 7.98
N LEU A 91 -4.75 11.38 6.81
CA LEU A 91 -3.87 11.72 5.69
C LEU A 91 -3.02 12.95 6.05
N ASP A 92 -1.71 12.76 6.19
CA ASP A 92 -0.74 13.83 6.47
C ASP A 92 -0.18 14.45 5.19
N ARG A 93 0.13 13.61 4.20
CA ARG A 93 0.75 14.05 2.95
C ARG A 93 0.29 13.21 1.77
N MET A 94 0.18 13.87 0.62
CA MET A 94 -0.08 13.24 -0.65
C MET A 94 0.88 13.82 -1.69
N ARG A 95 1.42 12.97 -2.56
CA ARG A 95 2.28 13.40 -3.66
C ARG A 95 2.00 12.60 -4.91
N ASP A 96 1.64 13.30 -5.98
CA ASP A 96 1.41 12.70 -7.28
C ASP A 96 2.71 12.42 -8.01
N PHE A 97 2.68 11.33 -8.78
CA PHE A 97 3.72 10.89 -9.68
C PHE A 97 3.09 10.52 -11.02
N HIS A 98 3.93 10.34 -12.04
CA HIS A 98 3.44 9.75 -13.27
C HIS A 98 3.03 8.29 -13.01
N GLY A 99 1.77 7.96 -13.24
CA GLY A 99 1.24 6.60 -13.07
C GLY A 99 0.71 6.24 -11.67
N GLY A 100 0.71 7.18 -10.71
CA GLY A 100 0.14 6.92 -9.39
C GLY A 100 0.38 8.03 -8.37
N THR A 101 -0.01 7.78 -7.13
CA THR A 101 0.12 8.70 -6.00
C THR A 101 0.69 7.98 -4.79
N VAL A 102 1.55 8.66 -4.05
CA VAL A 102 2.01 8.20 -2.74
C VAL A 102 1.29 8.99 -1.65
N ARG A 103 0.66 8.28 -0.71
CA ARG A 103 -0.09 8.87 0.41
C ARG A 103 0.55 8.46 1.73
N LEU A 104 0.74 9.42 2.63
CA LEU A 104 1.19 9.20 4.00
C LEU A 104 0.01 9.35 4.95
N TYR A 105 -0.24 8.28 5.69
CA TYR A 105 -1.20 8.21 6.76
C TYR A 105 -0.49 8.13 8.11
N ILE A 106 -1.00 8.86 9.10
CA ILE A 106 -0.54 8.84 10.48
C ILE A 106 -1.70 8.54 11.42
N ALA A 107 -1.39 8.09 12.64
CA ALA A 107 -2.40 7.96 13.69
C ALA A 107 -3.20 9.28 13.86
N PRO A 108 -4.50 9.21 14.19
CA PRO A 108 -5.39 10.38 14.30
C PRO A 108 -4.90 11.53 15.18
#